data_AF-A0A4Q4M037-F1
#
_entry.id   AF-A0A4Q4M037-F1
#
_cell.length_a   1.000
_cell.length_b   1.000
_cell.length_c   1.000
_cell.angle_alpha   90.00
_cell.angle_beta   90.00
_cell.angle_gamma   90.00
#
_symmetry.space_group_name_H-M   'P 1'
#
loop_
_entity.id
_entity.type
_entity.pdbx_description
1 polymer ?
#
loop_
_entity_poly.entity_id
_entity_poly.type
_entity_poly.pdbx_seq_one_letter_code
_entity_poly.pdbx_strand_id
1 'polypeptide(L)'
;TNLCQTWAWQLTHPNGEPLPGLETFTEGRGYYNNESELITQLKEDVAAGEKVAGHKPTSLVLGALGRCGSGAVDLLEKIGCPEIKKWDLAETKERDGPYPEIVESDIFVNCIYLSKPIPPFVNKESLKSPDRRLSVVCDVSCDTTNPHNPIPIYDINTTFDKPTVDVSVEGNGPKLSVISIDHLPSALPRESSEAFSNALLPSLMALKDRSSTPVWQGAEKLFQEKVQTLPGGVPKKEV
;
A
#
# COMPACT_ATOMS: atom_id res chain seq x y z
N THR A 1 -6.76 -0.93 -4.27
CA THR A 1 -7.69 -0.44 -5.32
C THR A 1 -6.92 0.01 -6.55
N ASN A 2 -6.08 1.05 -6.46
CA ASN A 2 -5.54 1.72 -7.65
C ASN A 2 -4.43 0.96 -8.40
N LEU A 3 -3.86 -0.11 -7.82
CA LEU A 3 -2.72 -0.84 -8.42
C LEU A 3 -3.08 -1.52 -9.76
N CYS A 4 -4.17 -2.29 -9.82
CA CYS A 4 -4.60 -2.93 -11.07
C CYS A 4 -5.18 -1.92 -12.07
N GLN A 5 -5.85 -0.88 -11.56
CA GLN A 5 -6.35 0.22 -12.40
C GLN A 5 -5.20 0.94 -13.09
N THR A 6 -4.14 1.25 -12.36
CA THR A 6 -2.93 1.89 -12.92
C THR A 6 -2.29 1.00 -13.98
N TRP A 7 -2.14 -0.29 -13.70
CA TRP A 7 -1.56 -1.23 -14.67
C TRP A 7 -2.36 -1.26 -15.98
N ALA A 8 -3.68 -1.43 -15.89
CA ALA A 8 -4.56 -1.43 -17.06
C ALA A 8 -4.61 -0.08 -17.78
N TRP A 9 -4.64 1.02 -17.02
CA TRP A 9 -4.69 2.38 -17.56
C TRP A 9 -3.45 2.70 -18.40
N GLN A 10 -2.26 2.39 -17.90
CA GLN A 10 -1.01 2.62 -18.63
C GLN A 10 -0.95 1.83 -19.95
N LEU A 11 -1.56 0.64 -20.00
CA LEU A 11 -1.64 -0.17 -21.22
C LEU A 11 -2.66 0.39 -22.23
N THR A 12 -3.81 0.84 -21.73
CA THR A 12 -4.90 1.34 -22.58
C THR A 12 -4.73 2.79 -23.02
N HIS A 13 -3.88 3.56 -22.32
CA HIS A 13 -3.56 4.97 -22.61
C HIS A 13 -2.04 5.15 -22.82
N PRO A 14 -1.48 4.61 -23.92
CA PRO A 14 -0.03 4.56 -24.14
C PRO A 14 0.62 5.94 -24.31
N ASN A 15 -0.18 6.99 -24.52
CA ASN A 15 0.30 8.38 -24.64
C ASN A 15 0.71 8.99 -23.29
N GLY A 16 0.64 8.24 -22.20
CA GLY A 16 1.17 8.64 -20.89
C GLY A 16 0.20 9.46 -20.04
N GLU A 17 -1.09 9.42 -20.35
CA GLU A 17 -2.14 10.11 -19.58
C GLU A 17 -2.11 9.65 -18.10
N PRO A 18 -2.14 10.58 -17.14
CA PRO A 18 -2.16 10.21 -15.73
C PRO A 18 -3.46 9.49 -15.38
N LEU A 19 -3.41 8.55 -14.45
CA LEU A 19 -4.62 7.93 -13.91
C LEU A 19 -5.46 9.03 -13.25
N PRO A 20 -6.73 9.20 -13.62
CA PRO A 20 -7.59 10.21 -13.01
C PRO A 20 -7.91 9.84 -11.56
N GLY A 21 -8.45 10.83 -10.83
CA GLY A 21 -8.81 10.63 -9.43
C GLY A 21 -9.89 9.58 -9.22
N LEU A 22 -9.94 8.99 -8.01
CA LEU A 22 -10.86 7.92 -7.65
C LEU A 22 -12.34 8.30 -7.88
N GLU A 23 -12.68 9.58 -7.76
CA GLU A 23 -14.00 10.12 -8.06
C GLU A 23 -14.48 9.82 -9.50
N THR A 24 -13.56 9.72 -10.46
CA THR A 24 -13.85 9.42 -11.86
C THR A 24 -14.41 8.00 -12.02
N PHE A 25 -13.99 7.08 -11.15
CA PHE A 25 -14.42 5.67 -11.16
C PHE A 25 -15.57 5.40 -10.18
N THR A 26 -16.00 6.40 -9.44
CA THR A 26 -16.98 6.25 -8.33
C THR A 26 -18.10 7.28 -8.42
N GLU A 27 -18.43 7.73 -9.65
CA GLU A 27 -19.51 8.68 -9.94
C GLU A 27 -19.43 9.96 -9.08
N GLY A 28 -18.22 10.47 -8.85
CA GLY A 28 -17.97 11.69 -8.08
C GLY A 28 -17.84 11.50 -6.56
N ARG A 29 -17.93 10.27 -6.04
CA ARG A 29 -17.88 10.02 -4.57
C ARG A 29 -16.47 10.09 -3.98
N GLY A 30 -15.47 9.61 -4.73
CA GLY A 30 -14.12 9.44 -4.20
C GLY A 30 -13.95 8.22 -3.28
N TYR A 31 -14.92 7.29 -3.27
CA TYR A 31 -14.88 6.03 -2.53
C TYR A 31 -15.88 5.02 -3.12
N TYR A 32 -15.65 3.73 -2.88
CA TYR A 32 -16.56 2.64 -3.27
C TYR A 32 -17.60 2.37 -2.17
N ASN A 33 -18.86 2.10 -2.54
CA ASN A 33 -19.93 1.85 -1.56
C ASN A 33 -19.79 0.51 -0.84
N ASN A 34 -19.20 -0.46 -1.53
CA ASN A 34 -18.93 -1.79 -1.02
C ASN A 34 -17.83 -2.49 -1.85
N GLU A 35 -17.34 -3.61 -1.32
CA GLU A 35 -16.32 -4.42 -1.97
C GLU A 35 -16.73 -4.95 -3.36
N SER A 36 -18.01 -5.24 -3.57
CA SER A 36 -18.47 -5.78 -4.86
C SER A 36 -18.38 -4.75 -5.99
N GLU A 37 -18.66 -3.47 -5.70
CA GLU A 37 -18.48 -2.35 -6.64
C GLU A 37 -17.00 -2.26 -7.07
N LEU A 38 -16.08 -2.26 -6.09
CA LEU A 38 -14.65 -2.27 -6.34
C LEU A 38 -14.22 -3.46 -7.21
N ILE A 39 -14.59 -4.68 -6.80
CA ILE A 39 -14.17 -5.90 -7.52
C ILE A 39 -14.68 -5.90 -8.96
N THR A 40 -15.91 -5.44 -9.18
CA THR A 40 -16.51 -5.38 -10.52
C THR A 40 -15.72 -4.43 -11.42
N GLN A 41 -15.47 -3.21 -10.94
CA GLN A 41 -14.66 -2.23 -11.68
C GLN A 41 -13.25 -2.77 -11.98
N LEU A 42 -12.56 -3.33 -10.99
CA LEU A 42 -11.21 -3.84 -11.18
C LEU A 42 -11.15 -5.03 -12.15
N LYS A 43 -12.18 -5.88 -12.20
CA LYS A 43 -12.25 -6.97 -13.18
C LYS A 43 -12.36 -6.44 -14.60
N GLU A 44 -13.13 -5.38 -14.81
CA GLU A 44 -13.24 -4.72 -16.11
C GLU A 44 -11.92 -4.07 -16.53
N ASP A 45 -11.27 -3.36 -15.59
CA ASP A 45 -9.96 -2.75 -15.82
C ASP A 45 -8.91 -3.81 -16.18
N VAL A 46 -8.80 -4.88 -15.38
CA VAL A 46 -7.86 -5.99 -15.66
C VAL A 46 -8.15 -6.65 -17.00
N ALA A 47 -9.42 -6.87 -17.35
CA ALA A 47 -9.79 -7.45 -18.64
C ALA A 47 -9.44 -6.51 -19.81
N ALA A 48 -9.54 -5.19 -19.64
CA ALA A 48 -9.12 -4.22 -20.64
C ALA A 48 -7.59 -4.23 -20.82
N GLY A 49 -6.83 -4.26 -19.71
CA GLY A 49 -5.36 -4.40 -19.75
C GLY A 49 -4.91 -5.72 -20.38
N GLU A 50 -5.58 -6.83 -20.04
CA GLU A 50 -5.30 -8.17 -20.57
C GLU A 50 -5.45 -8.24 -22.10
N LYS A 51 -6.45 -7.55 -22.67
CA LYS A 51 -6.61 -7.46 -24.15
C LYS A 51 -5.44 -6.80 -24.84
N VAL A 52 -4.73 -5.89 -24.17
CA VAL A 52 -3.57 -5.18 -24.72
C VAL A 52 -2.27 -5.96 -24.46
N ALA A 53 -2.06 -6.41 -23.22
CA ALA A 53 -0.85 -7.11 -22.81
C ALA A 53 -0.79 -8.58 -23.27
N GLY A 54 -1.94 -9.20 -23.55
CA GLY A 54 -2.05 -10.63 -23.83
C GLY A 54 -1.92 -11.53 -22.60
N HIS A 55 -1.86 -10.94 -21.39
CA HIS A 55 -1.81 -11.65 -20.12
C HIS A 55 -2.38 -10.79 -18.99
N LYS A 56 -2.73 -11.42 -17.86
CA LYS A 56 -3.08 -10.73 -16.61
C LYS A 56 -1.82 -10.30 -15.85
N PRO A 57 -1.90 -9.30 -14.95
CA PRO A 57 -0.71 -8.84 -14.25
C PRO A 57 -0.16 -9.89 -13.29
N THR A 58 1.14 -10.10 -13.35
CA THR A 58 1.92 -10.80 -12.33
C THR A 58 2.23 -9.83 -11.18
N SER A 59 2.07 -10.27 -9.95
CA SER A 59 2.20 -9.40 -8.77
C SER A 59 3.18 -9.98 -7.75
N LEU A 60 3.97 -9.12 -7.12
CA LEU A 60 4.73 -9.46 -5.91
C LEU A 60 4.16 -8.66 -4.73
N VAL A 61 3.70 -9.36 -3.70
CA VAL A 61 3.23 -8.76 -2.45
C VAL A 61 4.24 -9.09 -1.36
N LEU A 62 4.93 -8.07 -0.85
CA LEU A 62 5.90 -8.21 0.22
C LEU A 62 5.26 -7.84 1.57
N GLY A 63 5.37 -8.72 2.57
CA GLY A 63 4.61 -8.64 3.82
C GLY A 63 3.24 -9.31 3.69
N ALA A 64 3.14 -10.37 2.89
CA ALA A 64 1.89 -11.03 2.52
C ALA A 64 1.15 -11.68 3.69
N LEU A 65 1.83 -11.98 4.81
CA LEU A 65 1.21 -12.58 6.00
C LEU A 65 0.58 -11.54 6.95
N GLY A 66 0.91 -10.27 6.78
CA GLY A 66 0.30 -9.17 7.53
C GLY A 66 -1.09 -8.80 7.03
N ARG A 67 -1.86 -8.02 7.80
CA ARG A 67 -3.22 -7.59 7.44
C ARG A 67 -3.30 -6.87 6.09
N CYS A 68 -2.35 -5.97 5.82
CA CYS A 68 -2.30 -5.24 4.55
C CYS A 68 -1.98 -6.18 3.39
N GLY A 69 -0.98 -7.06 3.56
CA GLY A 69 -0.58 -8.03 2.55
C GLY A 69 -1.68 -9.04 2.25
N SER A 70 -2.36 -9.56 3.28
CA SER A 70 -3.49 -10.47 3.10
C SER A 70 -4.65 -9.81 2.35
N GLY A 71 -4.94 -8.53 2.63
CA GLY A 71 -5.96 -7.78 1.89
C GLY A 71 -5.58 -7.51 0.43
N ALA A 72 -4.30 -7.24 0.15
CA ALA A 72 -3.81 -7.09 -1.22
C ALA A 72 -3.89 -8.41 -2.01
N VAL A 73 -3.50 -9.52 -1.38
CA VAL A 73 -3.59 -10.87 -1.96
C VAL A 73 -5.05 -11.24 -2.23
N ASP A 74 -5.93 -11.08 -1.24
CA ASP A 74 -7.36 -11.38 -1.37
C ASP A 74 -8.01 -10.57 -2.50
N LEU A 75 -7.68 -9.28 -2.61
CA LEU A 75 -8.15 -8.44 -3.73
C LEU A 75 -7.68 -8.98 -5.09
N LEU A 76 -6.39 -9.29 -5.23
CA LEU A 76 -5.82 -9.83 -6.47
C LEU A 76 -6.45 -11.17 -6.86
N GLU A 77 -6.71 -12.05 -5.90
CA GLU A 77 -7.39 -13.33 -6.11
C GLU A 77 -8.85 -13.11 -6.55
N LYS A 78 -9.59 -12.22 -5.87
CA LYS A 78 -11.01 -11.93 -6.16
C LYS A 78 -11.23 -11.33 -7.55
N ILE A 79 -10.28 -10.53 -8.05
CA ILE A 79 -10.33 -9.97 -9.42
C ILE A 79 -9.76 -10.94 -10.47
N GLY A 80 -9.25 -12.09 -10.04
CA GLY A 80 -8.82 -13.18 -10.91
C GLY A 80 -7.41 -13.02 -11.50
N CYS A 81 -6.49 -12.37 -10.77
CA CYS A 81 -5.07 -12.35 -11.11
C CYS A 81 -4.40 -13.65 -10.60
N PRO A 82 -3.88 -14.50 -11.49
CA PRO A 82 -3.47 -15.86 -11.13
C PRO A 82 -2.07 -15.94 -10.49
N GLU A 83 -1.17 -15.02 -10.84
CA GLU A 83 0.25 -15.09 -10.49
C GLU A 83 0.61 -14.06 -9.41
N ILE A 84 0.61 -14.51 -8.16
CA ILE A 84 0.91 -13.67 -6.99
C ILE A 84 2.06 -14.31 -6.21
N LYS A 85 3.24 -13.67 -6.25
CA LYS A 85 4.37 -14.00 -5.37
C LYS A 85 4.07 -13.40 -3.98
N LYS A 86 3.74 -14.27 -3.01
CA LYS A 86 3.41 -13.89 -1.62
C LYS A 86 4.66 -13.99 -0.75
N TRP A 87 5.38 -12.89 -0.60
CA TRP A 87 6.66 -12.83 0.13
C TRP A 87 6.50 -12.26 1.54
N ASP A 88 7.35 -12.72 2.45
CA ASP A 88 7.44 -12.25 3.82
C ASP A 88 8.90 -12.37 4.33
N LEU A 89 9.09 -12.45 5.65
CA LEU A 89 10.41 -12.58 6.28
C LEU A 89 11.20 -13.80 5.80
N ALA A 90 10.54 -14.89 5.38
CA ALA A 90 11.24 -16.10 4.93
C ALA A 90 12.08 -15.83 3.67
N GLU A 91 11.58 -15.00 2.76
CA GLU A 91 12.23 -14.69 1.48
C GLU A 91 13.25 -13.53 1.61
N THR A 92 13.07 -12.67 2.61
CA THR A 92 13.88 -11.44 2.77
C THR A 92 14.95 -11.52 3.85
N LYS A 93 14.84 -12.43 4.83
CA LYS A 93 15.75 -12.48 5.99
C LYS A 93 17.20 -12.87 5.64
N GLU A 94 17.38 -13.72 4.64
CA GLU A 94 18.69 -14.27 4.26
C GLU A 94 19.24 -13.65 2.97
N ARG A 95 18.50 -12.71 2.36
CA ARG A 95 18.89 -12.03 1.12
C ARG A 95 18.70 -10.52 1.29
N ASP A 96 19.80 -9.80 1.16
CA ASP A 96 19.75 -8.36 0.99
C ASP A 96 19.23 -8.00 -0.41
N GLY A 97 18.45 -6.93 -0.49
CA GLY A 97 18.00 -6.37 -1.76
C GLY A 97 19.14 -5.66 -2.53
N PRO A 98 18.90 -5.20 -3.77
CA PRO A 98 17.62 -5.21 -4.48
C PRO A 98 17.17 -6.61 -4.92
N TYR A 99 15.85 -6.84 -4.94
CA TYR A 99 15.27 -8.13 -5.34
C TYR A 99 14.90 -8.11 -6.84
N PRO A 100 15.55 -8.92 -7.70
CA PRO A 100 15.20 -9.02 -9.12
C PRO A 100 13.73 -9.35 -9.35
N GLU A 101 13.15 -10.14 -8.45
CA GLU A 101 11.76 -10.58 -8.53
C GLU A 101 10.75 -9.42 -8.51
N ILE A 102 11.15 -8.25 -7.99
CA ILE A 102 10.35 -7.02 -8.04
C ILE A 102 10.30 -6.47 -9.46
N VAL A 103 11.42 -6.39 -10.17
CA VAL A 103 11.46 -5.82 -11.54
C VAL A 103 10.91 -6.77 -12.61
N GLU A 104 10.88 -8.07 -12.30
CA GLU A 104 10.31 -9.14 -13.12
C GLU A 104 8.78 -9.25 -13.02
N SER A 105 8.16 -8.69 -11.98
CA SER A 105 6.70 -8.65 -11.80
C SER A 105 6.11 -7.40 -12.45
N ASP A 106 4.86 -7.46 -12.92
CA ASP A 106 4.19 -6.29 -13.51
C ASP A 106 3.82 -5.26 -12.42
N ILE A 107 3.45 -5.76 -11.24
CA ILE A 107 3.02 -4.98 -10.08
C ILE A 107 3.82 -5.41 -8.82
N PHE A 108 4.32 -4.43 -8.07
CA PHE A 108 4.91 -4.66 -6.74
C PHE A 108 4.08 -3.96 -5.67
N VAL A 109 3.75 -4.67 -4.58
CA VAL A 109 3.02 -4.15 -3.42
C VAL A 109 3.88 -4.32 -2.18
N ASN A 110 4.27 -3.21 -1.54
CA ASN A 110 4.98 -3.22 -0.27
C ASN A 110 4.02 -3.04 0.91
N CYS A 111 3.97 -4.03 1.79
CA CYS A 111 3.21 -4.03 3.04
C CYS A 111 4.12 -4.13 4.28
N ILE A 112 5.42 -3.89 4.14
CA ILE A 112 6.38 -3.89 5.24
C ILE A 112 6.84 -2.46 5.54
N TYR A 113 6.63 -2.02 6.77
CA TYR A 113 7.21 -0.80 7.32
C TYR A 113 8.55 -1.11 8.01
N LEU A 114 9.61 -0.43 7.60
CA LEU A 114 10.95 -0.56 8.17
C LEU A 114 11.49 0.79 8.60
N SER A 115 11.95 0.89 9.84
CA SER A 115 12.53 2.11 10.43
C SER A 115 14.04 2.03 10.62
N LYS A 116 14.67 0.89 10.30
CA LYS A 116 16.12 0.69 10.38
C LYS A 116 16.73 0.77 8.98
N PRO A 117 17.97 1.27 8.85
CA PRO A 117 18.70 1.22 7.59
C PRO A 117 18.85 -0.22 7.12
N ILE A 118 18.31 -0.52 5.94
CA ILE A 118 18.52 -1.78 5.23
C ILE A 118 18.84 -1.47 3.75
N PRO A 119 19.46 -2.42 3.02
CA PRO A 119 19.54 -2.31 1.56
C PRO A 119 18.15 -2.13 0.93
N PRO A 120 18.02 -1.30 -0.10
CA PRO A 120 16.72 -1.05 -0.73
C PRO A 120 16.20 -2.32 -1.41
N PHE A 121 14.88 -2.52 -1.37
CA PHE A 121 14.21 -3.61 -2.07
C PHE A 121 14.29 -3.41 -3.59
N VAL A 122 14.16 -2.16 -4.04
CA VAL A 122 14.30 -1.74 -5.43
C VAL A 122 14.93 -0.36 -5.46
N ASN A 123 15.77 -0.10 -6.45
CA ASN A 123 16.44 1.19 -6.61
C ASN A 123 16.53 1.60 -8.09
N LYS A 124 16.92 2.84 -8.37
CA LYS A 124 17.03 3.37 -9.74
C LYS A 124 17.89 2.50 -10.65
N GLU A 125 18.94 1.85 -10.14
CA GLU A 125 19.82 0.99 -10.93
C GLU A 125 19.12 -0.31 -11.33
N SER A 126 18.46 -1.00 -10.38
CA SER A 126 17.67 -2.19 -10.68
C SER A 126 16.54 -1.92 -11.68
N LEU A 127 15.97 -0.71 -11.68
CA LEU A 127 14.93 -0.30 -12.62
C LEU A 127 15.44 -0.14 -14.07
N LYS A 128 16.75 -0.02 -14.29
CA LYS A 128 17.36 0.01 -15.63
C LYS A 128 17.45 -1.36 -16.29
N SER A 129 16.98 -2.42 -15.62
CA SER A 129 16.94 -3.76 -16.20
C SER A 129 16.28 -3.74 -17.59
N PRO A 130 16.94 -4.26 -18.64
CA PRO A 130 16.41 -4.22 -20.00
C PRO A 130 15.11 -5.01 -20.14
N ASP A 131 14.94 -6.03 -19.30
CA ASP A 131 13.77 -6.91 -19.28
C ASP A 131 12.77 -6.53 -18.17
N ARG A 132 12.82 -5.29 -17.66
CA ARG A 132 11.89 -4.81 -16.64
C ARG A 132 10.44 -4.90 -17.13
N ARG A 133 9.63 -5.64 -16.38
CA ARG A 133 8.17 -5.71 -16.54
C ARG A 133 7.43 -4.78 -15.58
N LEU A 134 8.08 -4.46 -14.45
CA LEU A 134 7.50 -3.62 -13.42
C LEU A 134 7.04 -2.29 -13.96
N SER A 135 5.74 -2.03 -13.83
CA SER A 135 5.07 -0.83 -14.31
C SER A 135 4.30 -0.11 -13.20
N VAL A 136 4.03 -0.79 -12.07
CA VAL A 136 3.33 -0.22 -10.92
C VAL A 136 3.98 -0.65 -9.62
N VAL A 137 4.29 0.31 -8.75
CA VAL A 137 4.69 0.09 -7.36
C VAL A 137 3.61 0.68 -6.45
N CYS A 138 3.08 -0.11 -5.53
CA CYS A 138 2.12 0.33 -4.52
C CYS A 138 2.77 0.18 -3.14
N ASP A 139 3.24 1.28 -2.58
CA ASP A 139 3.82 1.31 -1.26
C ASP A 139 2.76 1.65 -0.20
N VAL A 140 2.15 0.60 0.36
CA VAL A 140 1.12 0.73 1.41
C VAL A 140 1.75 1.20 2.72
N SER A 141 3.06 0.98 2.88
CA SER A 141 3.82 1.36 4.08
C SER A 141 4.56 2.69 3.89
N CYS A 142 4.11 3.51 2.92
CA CYS A 142 4.78 4.76 2.60
C CYS A 142 4.89 5.68 3.81
N ASP A 143 6.10 6.20 4.01
CA ASP A 143 6.39 7.25 4.96
C ASP A 143 7.48 8.13 4.35
N THR A 144 7.07 9.27 3.76
CA THR A 144 7.99 10.24 3.16
C THR A 144 8.86 10.96 4.19
N THR A 145 8.59 10.81 5.49
CA THR A 145 9.45 11.33 6.56
C THR A 145 10.57 10.36 6.94
N ASN A 146 10.51 9.11 6.46
CA ASN A 146 11.51 8.09 6.75
C ASN A 146 12.77 8.25 5.87
N PRO A 147 13.94 8.60 6.44
CA PRO A 147 15.18 8.75 5.68
C PRO A 147 15.72 7.41 5.15
N HIS A 148 15.16 6.29 5.58
CA HIS A 148 15.57 4.92 5.24
C HIS A 148 14.46 4.16 4.50
N ASN A 149 13.69 4.86 3.64
CA ASN A 149 12.69 4.23 2.81
C ASN A 149 13.33 3.09 1.96
N PRO A 150 12.84 1.84 2.07
CA PRO A 150 13.40 0.71 1.34
C PRO A 150 13.09 0.75 -0.17
N ILE A 151 12.30 1.72 -0.64
CA ILE A 151 11.93 1.93 -2.04
C ILE A 151 12.29 3.38 -2.46
N PRO A 152 13.60 3.74 -2.53
CA PRO A 152 14.07 5.11 -2.81
C PRO A 152 13.93 5.50 -4.29
N ILE A 153 12.71 5.48 -4.82
CA ILE A 153 12.38 5.80 -6.21
C ILE A 153 11.33 6.92 -6.35
N TYR A 154 10.79 7.39 -5.23
CA TYR A 154 9.80 8.46 -5.12
C TYR A 154 10.01 9.25 -3.81
N ASP A 155 9.50 10.46 -3.74
CA ASP A 155 9.65 11.38 -2.59
C ASP A 155 8.35 12.14 -2.22
N ILE A 156 7.21 11.78 -2.82
CA ILE A 156 5.90 12.41 -2.55
C ILE A 156 4.85 11.40 -2.11
N ASN A 157 3.92 11.84 -1.26
CA ASN A 157 2.67 11.14 -1.01
C ASN A 157 1.68 11.49 -2.12
N THR A 158 1.02 10.47 -2.65
CA THR A 158 -0.08 10.61 -3.63
C THR A 158 -1.42 10.69 -2.90
N THR A 159 -2.47 11.13 -3.58
CA THR A 159 -3.82 11.27 -3.01
C THR A 159 -4.84 10.58 -3.89
N PHE A 160 -6.09 10.42 -3.44
CA PHE A 160 -7.11 9.85 -4.33
C PHE A 160 -7.40 10.71 -5.57
N ASP A 161 -7.18 12.03 -5.50
CA ASP A 161 -7.36 12.94 -6.66
C ASP A 161 -6.23 12.79 -7.68
N LYS A 162 -5.00 12.54 -7.19
CA LYS A 162 -3.81 12.29 -7.99
C LYS A 162 -3.15 10.99 -7.50
N PRO A 163 -3.66 9.82 -7.90
CA PRO A 163 -3.35 8.53 -7.29
C PRO A 163 -1.97 7.98 -7.60
N THR A 164 -1.27 8.55 -8.58
CA THR A 164 0.04 8.09 -9.01
C THR A 164 1.04 9.22 -9.16
N VAL A 165 2.31 8.87 -9.01
CA VAL A 165 3.46 9.67 -9.43
C VAL A 165 4.32 8.88 -10.40
N ASP A 166 4.72 9.52 -11.48
CA ASP A 166 5.59 8.91 -12.48
C ASP A 166 7.03 8.85 -11.96
N VAL A 167 7.69 7.71 -12.16
CA VAL A 167 9.11 7.54 -11.88
C VAL A 167 9.88 7.63 -13.19
N SER A 168 10.78 8.60 -13.28
CA SER A 168 11.69 8.70 -14.43
C SER A 168 12.71 7.56 -14.37
N VAL A 169 12.63 6.65 -15.33
CA VAL A 169 13.52 5.49 -15.46
C VAL A 169 14.21 5.55 -16.82
N GLU A 170 15.52 5.41 -16.82
CA GLU A 170 16.31 5.27 -18.06
C GLU A 170 16.07 3.87 -18.67
N GLY A 171 15.96 3.80 -20.00
CA GLY A 171 15.82 2.54 -20.74
C GLY A 171 14.48 2.39 -21.47
N ASN A 172 14.24 1.21 -22.02
CA ASN A 172 13.08 0.93 -22.89
C ASN A 172 11.95 0.16 -22.18
N GLY A 173 12.04 0.00 -20.86
CA GLY A 173 10.97 -0.66 -20.08
C GLY A 173 9.68 0.16 -20.04
N PRO A 174 8.56 -0.43 -19.58
CA PRO A 174 7.27 0.25 -19.53
C PRO A 174 7.31 1.50 -18.63
N LYS A 175 6.32 2.38 -18.79
CA LYS A 175 6.09 3.48 -17.83
C LYS A 175 5.98 2.91 -16.41
N LEU A 176 6.67 3.54 -15.46
CA LEU A 176 6.64 3.17 -14.05
C LEU A 176 5.90 4.24 -13.24
N SER A 177 4.83 3.83 -12.56
CA SER A 177 4.09 4.67 -11.62
C SER A 177 4.20 4.14 -10.19
N VAL A 178 4.27 5.05 -9.23
CA VAL A 178 4.20 4.75 -7.80
C VAL A 178 2.88 5.25 -7.23
N ILE A 179 2.25 4.42 -6.39
CA ILE A 179 1.14 4.74 -5.51
C ILE A 179 1.69 4.76 -4.08
N SER A 180 1.49 5.88 -3.40
CA SER A 180 2.01 6.22 -2.06
C SER A 180 0.93 6.97 -1.25
N ILE A 181 -0.30 6.47 -1.30
CA ILE A 181 -1.45 7.00 -0.56
C ILE A 181 -1.39 6.44 0.87
N ASP A 182 -1.35 7.30 1.88
CA ASP A 182 -1.20 6.91 3.30
C ASP A 182 -2.54 6.51 3.98
N HIS A 183 -3.67 6.74 3.31
CA HIS A 183 -5.02 6.45 3.82
C HIS A 183 -5.84 5.56 2.88
N LEU A 184 -5.19 4.55 2.29
CA LEU A 184 -5.83 3.56 1.39
C LEU A 184 -7.13 2.92 1.94
N PRO A 185 -7.30 2.63 3.25
CA PRO A 185 -8.55 2.08 3.77
C PRO A 185 -9.79 2.96 3.47
N SER A 186 -9.60 4.27 3.31
CA SER A 186 -10.68 5.22 3.03
C SER A 186 -11.33 5.03 1.66
N ALA A 187 -10.74 4.23 0.74
CA ALA A 187 -11.37 3.86 -0.53
C ALA A 187 -12.55 2.87 -0.35
N LEU A 188 -12.55 2.09 0.73
CA LEU A 188 -13.64 1.20 1.15
C LEU A 188 -14.01 1.52 2.61
N PRO A 189 -14.67 2.67 2.85
CA PRO A 189 -14.84 3.20 4.20
C PRO A 189 -15.75 2.31 5.06
N ARG A 190 -16.74 1.64 4.47
CA ARG A 190 -17.66 0.73 5.19
C ARG A 190 -16.91 -0.47 5.73
N GLU A 191 -16.29 -1.25 4.85
CA GLU A 191 -15.58 -2.49 5.21
C GLU A 191 -14.41 -2.20 6.15
N SER A 192 -13.67 -1.12 5.91
CA SER A 192 -12.57 -0.71 6.78
C SER A 192 -13.07 -0.32 8.18
N SER A 193 -14.20 0.38 8.27
CA SER A 193 -14.81 0.74 9.56
C SER A 193 -15.33 -0.49 10.30
N GLU A 194 -16.04 -1.39 9.62
CA GLU A 194 -16.54 -2.64 10.23
C GLU A 194 -15.39 -3.51 10.74
N ALA A 195 -14.34 -3.71 9.92
CA ALA A 195 -13.16 -4.47 10.32
C ALA A 195 -12.44 -3.85 11.53
N PHE A 196 -12.25 -2.53 11.53
CA PHE A 196 -11.64 -1.81 12.64
C PHE A 196 -12.50 -1.89 13.91
N SER A 197 -13.81 -1.62 13.81
CA SER A 197 -14.74 -1.68 14.93
C SER A 197 -14.83 -3.07 15.53
N ASN A 198 -14.87 -4.13 14.71
CA ASN A 198 -14.88 -5.51 15.20
C ASN A 198 -13.59 -5.87 15.95
N ALA A 199 -12.43 -5.42 15.47
CA ALA A 199 -11.16 -5.62 16.16
C ALA A 199 -11.05 -4.81 17.46
N LEU A 200 -11.66 -3.62 17.50
CA LEU A 200 -11.62 -2.72 18.66
C LEU A 200 -12.64 -3.11 19.74
N LEU A 201 -13.76 -3.73 19.36
CA LEU A 201 -14.90 -4.03 20.24
C LEU A 201 -14.51 -4.77 21.55
N PRO A 202 -13.65 -5.82 21.54
CA PRO A 202 -13.23 -6.47 22.79
C PRO A 202 -12.56 -5.51 23.78
N SER A 203 -11.75 -4.57 23.27
CA SER A 203 -11.09 -3.55 24.10
C SER A 203 -12.11 -2.58 24.67
N LEU A 204 -13.11 -2.16 23.88
CA LEU A 204 -14.19 -1.28 24.35
C LEU A 204 -15.03 -1.93 25.44
N MET A 205 -15.35 -3.23 25.31
CA MET A 205 -16.09 -3.96 26.34
C MET A 205 -15.32 -4.07 27.67
N ALA A 206 -13.99 -4.09 27.61
CA ALA A 206 -13.13 -4.11 28.79
C ALA A 206 -12.92 -2.72 29.44
N LEU A 207 -13.46 -1.64 28.86
CA LEU A 207 -13.23 -0.27 29.33
C LEU A 207 -13.74 -0.03 30.76
N LYS A 208 -14.82 -0.71 31.17
CA LYS A 208 -15.36 -0.63 32.55
C LYS A 208 -14.32 -1.06 33.61
N ASP A 209 -13.41 -1.95 33.23
CA ASP A 209 -12.34 -2.50 34.06
C ASP A 209 -10.97 -1.96 33.62
N ARG A 210 -10.92 -0.72 33.08
CA ARG A 210 -9.69 -0.13 32.49
C ARG A 210 -8.50 -0.13 33.45
N SER A 211 -8.74 0.01 34.77
CA SER A 211 -7.69 0.07 35.78
C SER A 211 -7.02 -1.28 36.03
N SER A 212 -7.61 -2.39 35.60
CA SER A 212 -7.06 -3.75 35.73
C SER A 212 -6.85 -4.44 34.38
N THR A 213 -7.33 -3.87 33.28
CA THR A 213 -7.18 -4.46 31.94
C THR A 213 -5.85 -4.05 31.29
N PRO A 214 -4.97 -5.01 30.91
CA PRO A 214 -3.63 -4.71 30.39
C PRO A 214 -3.58 -3.79 29.16
N VAL A 215 -4.53 -3.91 28.23
CA VAL A 215 -4.56 -3.06 27.02
C VAL A 215 -4.74 -1.57 27.37
N TRP A 216 -5.58 -1.27 28.36
CA TRP A 216 -5.85 0.10 28.81
C TRP A 216 -4.75 0.61 29.72
N GLN A 217 -4.23 -0.21 30.63
CA GLN A 217 -3.07 0.15 31.44
C GLN A 217 -1.84 0.45 30.59
N GLY A 218 -1.59 -0.34 29.54
CA GLY A 218 -0.50 -0.11 28.61
C GLY A 218 -0.64 1.22 27.86
N ALA A 219 -1.85 1.53 27.39
CA ALA A 219 -2.15 2.80 26.73
C ALA A 219 -1.96 4.01 27.68
N GLU A 220 -2.48 3.93 28.91
CA GLU A 220 -2.31 4.98 29.93
C GLU A 220 -0.84 5.17 30.30
N LYS A 221 -0.10 4.08 30.52
CA LYS A 221 1.33 4.14 30.82
C LYS A 221 2.10 4.84 29.70
N LEU A 222 1.88 4.45 28.45
CA LEU A 222 2.52 5.07 27.30
C LEU A 222 2.19 6.57 27.20
N PHE A 223 0.93 6.94 27.41
CA PHE A 223 0.53 8.34 27.46
C PHE A 223 1.33 9.12 28.51
N GLN A 224 1.42 8.62 29.74
CA GLN A 224 2.17 9.28 30.82
C GLN A 224 3.67 9.35 30.51
N GLU A 225 4.26 8.28 29.98
CA GLU A 225 5.65 8.27 29.52
C GLU A 225 5.92 9.37 28.48
N LYS A 226 5.01 9.57 27.52
CA LYS A 226 5.14 10.64 26.51
C LYS A 226 4.90 12.03 27.07
N VAL A 227 3.96 12.21 27.99
CA VAL A 227 3.73 13.49 28.68
C VAL A 227 4.99 13.96 29.42
N GLN A 228 5.75 13.04 30.01
CA GLN A 228 7.02 13.36 30.68
C GLN A 228 8.12 13.85 29.72
N THR A 229 7.99 13.58 28.42
CA THR A 229 8.95 14.06 27.41
C THR A 229 8.66 15.47 26.90
N LEU A 230 7.53 16.08 27.31
CA LEU A 230 7.14 17.41 26.85
C LEU A 230 8.10 18.49 27.37
N PRO A 231 8.58 19.40 26.50
CA PRO A 231 9.39 20.53 26.92
C PRO A 231 8.56 21.46 27.83
N GLY A 232 9.01 21.65 29.08
CA GLY A 232 8.30 22.42 30.11
C GLY A 232 7.75 21.57 31.26
N GLY A 233 7.81 20.25 31.16
CA GLY A 233 7.29 19.32 32.18
C GLY A 233 5.77 19.23 32.20
N VAL A 234 5.23 18.40 33.09
CA VAL A 234 3.78 18.28 33.29
C VAL A 234 3.27 19.58 33.92
N PRO A 235 2.36 20.34 33.27
CA PRO A 235 1.74 21.50 33.89
C PRO A 235 1.14 21.09 35.23
N LYS A 236 1.39 21.86 36.29
CA LYS A 236 0.72 21.62 37.57
C LYS A 236 -0.79 21.66 37.31
N LYS A 237 -1.50 20.61 37.72
CA LYS A 237 -2.96 20.55 37.68
C LYS A 237 -3.52 21.89 38.19
N GLU A 238 -4.25 22.62 37.36
CA GLU A 238 -5.10 23.69 37.86
C GLU A 238 -6.13 23.01 38.77
N VAL A 239 -6.08 23.39 40.06
CA VAL A 239 -6.96 22.89 41.13
C VAL A 239 -8.27 23.63 41.07
#